data_AF-A0A7X0CHF0-F1
#
_entry.id   AF-A0A7X0CHF0-F1
#
_cell.length_a   1.000
_cell.length_b   1.000
_cell.length_c   1.000
_cell.angle_alpha   90.00
_cell.angle_beta   90.00
_cell.angle_gamma   90.00
#
_symmetry.space_group_name_H-M   'P 1'
#
loop_
_entity.id
_entity.type
_entity.pdbx_description
1 polymer ?
#
loop_
_entity_poly.entity_id
_entity_poly.type
_entity_poly.pdbx_seq_one_letter_code
_entity_poly.pdbx_strand_id
1 'polypeptide(L)' 'MESILIHPESAEQLKTVKAFLKALNIQFEPQSNTLPPHVLKSIERSIQQHENGQTISLKDFTDKHFSKK' A
#
# COMPACT_ATOMS: atom_id res chain seq x y z
N MET A 1 8.76 -16.53 -20.52
CA MET A 1 9.86 -16.58 -19.55
C MET A 1 9.30 -16.11 -18.21
N GLU A 2 9.70 -16.76 -17.12
CA GLU A 2 9.18 -16.49 -15.77
C GLU A 2 9.94 -15.32 -15.12
N SER A 3 9.25 -14.53 -14.29
CA SER A 3 9.84 -13.42 -13.54
C SER A 3 10.07 -13.82 -12.09
N ILE A 4 11.21 -13.43 -11.52
CA ILE A 4 11.57 -13.74 -10.13
C ILE A 4 11.32 -12.50 -9.26
N LEU A 5 10.54 -12.66 -8.19
CA LEU A 5 10.35 -11.65 -7.17
C LEU A 5 11.29 -11.94 -5.99
N ILE A 6 12.04 -10.91 -5.59
CA ILE A 6 12.97 -10.99 -4.46
C ILE A 6 12.43 -10.09 -3.35
N HIS A 7 12.30 -10.62 -2.14
CA HIS A 7 11.84 -9.90 -0.94
C HIS A 7 12.98 -9.80 0.09
N PRO A 8 13.84 -8.77 0.03
CA PRO A 8 14.89 -8.59 1.02
C PRO A 8 14.30 -8.20 2.38
N GLU A 9 14.81 -8.80 3.46
CA GLU A 9 14.35 -8.55 4.83
C GLU A 9 15.07 -7.36 5.48
N SER A 10 16.22 -6.97 4.93
CA SER A 10 17.07 -5.88 5.45
C SER A 10 17.53 -4.94 4.33
N ALA A 11 17.79 -3.68 4.68
CA ALA A 11 18.36 -2.68 3.79
C ALA A 11 19.72 -3.12 3.23
N GLU A 12 20.51 -3.85 4.01
CA GLU A 12 21.80 -4.39 3.57
C GLU A 12 21.63 -5.48 2.51
N GLN A 13 20.67 -6.40 2.69
CA GLN A 13 20.36 -7.43 1.71
C GLN A 13 19.88 -6.80 0.39
N LEU A 14 19.00 -5.81 0.44
CA LEU A 14 18.54 -5.09 -0.75
C LEU A 14 19.71 -4.44 -1.50
N LYS A 15 20.67 -3.85 -0.78
CA LYS A 15 21.86 -3.23 -1.37
C LYS A 15 22.75 -4.28 -2.04
N THR A 16 22.97 -5.43 -1.40
CA THR A 16 23.76 -6.54 -1.95
C THR A 16 23.10 -7.11 -3.20
N VAL A 17 21.79 -7.37 -3.18
CA VAL A 17 21.04 -7.85 -4.34
C VAL A 17 21.14 -6.87 -5.51
N LYS A 18 20.93 -5.57 -5.26
CA LYS A 18 21.09 -4.53 -6.30
C LYS A 18 22.50 -4.50 -6.90
N ALA A 19 23.54 -4.63 -6.07
CA ALA A 19 24.92 -4.65 -6.54
C ALA A 19 25.21 -5.89 -7.40
N PHE A 20 24.72 -7.06 -6.98
CA PHE A 20 24.88 -8.31 -7.70
C PHE A 20 24.17 -8.29 -9.07
N LEU A 21 22.91 -7.83 -9.10
CA LEU A 21 22.16 -7.70 -10.35
C LEU A 21 22.82 -6.73 -11.34
N LYS A 22 23.36 -5.61 -10.85
CA LYS A 22 24.14 -4.67 -11.67
C LYS A 22 25.41 -5.29 -12.22
N ALA A 23 26.16 -6.03 -11.40
CA ALA A 23 27.39 -6.68 -11.83
C ALA A 23 27.16 -7.71 -12.94
N LEU A 24 25.99 -8.36 -12.94
CA LEU A 24 25.59 -9.31 -13.96
C LEU A 24 24.91 -8.68 -15.20
N ASN A 25 24.83 -7.34 -15.27
CA ASN A 25 24.09 -6.61 -16.31
C ASN A 25 22.62 -7.06 -16.46
N ILE A 26 21.98 -7.49 -15.38
CA ILE A 26 20.58 -7.87 -15.36
C ILE A 26 19.74 -6.61 -15.13
N GLN A 27 18.81 -6.33 -16.04
CA GLN A 27 17.84 -5.26 -15.85
C GLN A 27 16.84 -5.66 -14.76
N PHE A 28 16.61 -4.75 -13.81
CA PHE A 28 15.62 -4.94 -12.75
C PHE A 28 14.82 -3.66 -12.55
N GLU A 29 13.54 -3.80 -12.25
CA GLU A 29 12.66 -2.68 -11.92
C GLU A 29 12.32 -2.74 -10.43
N PRO A 30 12.59 -1.66 -9.67
CA PRO A 30 12.09 -1.58 -8.30
C PRO A 30 10.57 -1.42 -8.35
N GLN A 31 9.86 -2.42 -7.85
CA GLN A 31 8.42 -2.28 -7.60
C GLN A 31 8.23 -1.34 -6.42
N SER A 32 7.79 -0.11 -6.69
CA SER A 32 7.38 0.82 -5.64
C SER A 32 5.93 0.52 -5.26
N ASN A 33 5.70 0.10 -4.01
CA ASN A 33 4.36 -0.07 -3.46
C ASN A 33 3.67 1.26 -3.13
N THR A 34 3.94 2.32 -3.91
CA THR A 34 3.30 3.62 -3.71
C THR A 34 1.82 3.50 -4.05
N LEU A 35 0.97 3.77 -3.07
CA LEU A 35 -0.47 3.83 -3.29
C LEU A 35 -0.81 4.94 -4.31
N PRO A 36 -1.81 4.75 -5.18
CA PRO A 36 -2.24 5.79 -6.11
C PRO A 36 -2.60 7.10 -5.37
N PRO A 37 -2.38 8.28 -5.99
CA PRO A 37 -2.61 9.57 -5.32
C PRO A 37 -4.03 9.76 -4.75
N HIS A 38 -5.04 9.22 -5.43
CA HIS A 38 -6.44 9.29 -4.96
C HIS A 38 -6.68 8.45 -3.69
N VAL A 39 -5.93 7.37 -3.50
CA VAL A 39 -5.99 6.54 -2.29
C VAL A 39 -5.37 7.29 -1.12
N LEU A 40 -4.18 7.87 -1.32
CA LEU A 40 -3.52 8.70 -0.30
C LEU A 40 -4.42 9.86 0.15
N LYS A 41 -5.02 10.58 -0.81
CA LYS A 41 -5.97 11.66 -0.52
C LYS A 41 -7.22 11.18 0.24
N SER A 42 -7.70 9.97 -0.05
CA SER A 42 -8.86 9.39 0.66
C SER A 42 -8.51 9.00 2.09
N ILE A 43 -7.29 8.53 2.33
CA ILE A 43 -6.78 8.24 3.68
C ILE A 43 -6.68 9.54 4.48
N GLU A 44 -6.03 10.58 3.94
CA GLU A 44 -5.95 11.90 4.58
C GLU A 44 -7.32 12.46 4.91
N ARG A 45 -8.26 12.39 3.96
CA ARG A 45 -9.65 12.80 4.19
C ARG A 45 -10.29 12.02 5.33
N SER A 46 -10.14 10.70 5.35
CA SER A 46 -10.72 9.84 6.39
C SER A 46 -10.17 10.19 7.77
N ILE A 47 -8.87 10.48 7.88
CA ILE A 47 -8.23 10.93 9.12
C ILE A 47 -8.84 12.25 9.59
N GLN A 48 -8.95 13.25 8.70
CA GLN A 48 -9.57 14.54 9.03
C GLN A 48 -11.05 14.39 9.44
N GLN A 49 -11.79 13.50 8.78
CA GLN A 49 -13.18 13.21 9.15
C GLN A 49 -13.26 12.60 10.55
N HIS A 50 -12.32 11.73 10.91
CA HIS A 50 -12.24 11.18 12.26
C HIS A 50 -11.97 12.25 13.32
N GLU A 51 -10.97 13.11 13.08
CA GLU A 51 -10.62 14.22 13.98
C GLU A 51 -11.77 15.21 14.17
N ASN A 52 -12.56 15.44 13.13
CA ASN A 52 -13.75 16.28 13.17
C ASN A 52 -15.00 15.57 13.76
N GLY A 53 -14.87 14.34 14.26
CA GLY A 53 -15.98 13.55 14.82
C GLY A 53 -17.00 13.08 13.77
N GLN A 54 -16.67 13.11 12.50
CA GLN A 54 -17.52 12.67 11.38
C GLN A 54 -17.40 11.16 11.14
N THR A 55 -17.51 10.38 12.22
CA THR A 55 -17.52 8.92 12.17
C THR A 55 -18.90 8.39 12.53
N ILE A 56 -19.18 7.18 12.06
CA ILE A 56 -20.36 6.40 12.45
C ILE A 56 -19.88 5.02 12.84
N SER A 57 -20.58 4.38 13.77
CA SER A 57 -20.27 2.99 14.08
C SER A 57 -20.65 2.09 12.90
N LEU A 58 -19.98 0.93 12.79
CA LEU A 58 -20.32 -0.05 11.77
C LEU A 58 -21.78 -0.51 11.91
N LYS A 59 -22.28 -0.59 13.15
CA LYS A 59 -23.68 -0.93 13.44
C LYS A 59 -24.63 0.12 12.84
N ASP A 60 -24.41 1.40 13.15
CA ASP A 60 -25.26 2.49 12.65
C ASP A 60 -25.22 2.61 11.12
N PHE A 61 -24.04 2.37 10.53
CA PHE A 61 -23.91 2.31 9.07
C PHE A 61 -24.73 1.17 8.47
N THR A 62 -24.65 -0.01 9.07
CA THR A 62 -25.39 -1.20 8.62
C THR A 62 -26.89 -0.98 8.73
N ASP A 63 -27.35 -0.47 9.87
CA ASP A 63 -28.77 -0.18 10.11
C ASP A 63 -29.30 0.89 9.15
N LYS A 64 -28.50 1.90 8.81
CA LYS A 64 -28.90 2.98 7.90
C LYS A 64 -28.94 2.57 6.43
N HIS A 65 -28.00 1.73 5.99
CA HIS A 65 -27.79 1.47 4.56
C HIS A 65 -28.19 0.06 4.10
N PHE A 66 -28.26 -0.91 5.02
CA PHE A 66 -28.46 -2.32 4.70
C PHE A 66 -29.67 -2.95 5.39
N SER A 67 -30.30 -2.30 6.37
CA SER A 67 -31.58 -2.77 6.90
C SER A 67 -32.71 -2.51 5.91
N LYS A 68 -33.00 -3.51 5.07
CA LYS A 68 -34.29 -3.66 4.40
C LYS A 68 -35.13 -4.70 5.15
N LYS A 69 -36.20 -4.21 5.77
CA LYS A 69 -37.35 -4.90 6.40
C LYS A 69 -37.05 -5.81 7.59
#